data_AF-A0A8D3BQU8-F1
#
_entry.id   AF-A0A8D3BQU8-F1
#
_cell.length_a   1.000
_cell.length_b   1.000
_cell.length_c   1.000
_cell.angle_alpha   90.00
_cell.angle_beta   90.00
_cell.angle_gamma   90.00
#
_symmetry.space_group_name_H-M   'P 1'
#
loop_
_entity.id
_entity.type
_entity.pdbx_description
1 polymer ?
#
loop_
_entity_poly.entity_id
_entity_poly.type
_entity_poly.pdbx_seq_one_letter_code
_entity_poly.pdbx_strand_id
1 'polypeptide(L)'
;MRKSVFFICWTLLSCCWSTQAEIFTSIGQMTDLIYTEKELVQSLREYIKAEEFKLAAVKSWANKLDALTRVSTSDPEGYLAHPVNAYKLMKRLNTEWSELESLVLQNPAEEFISNMSIHRQFFPDEEDQTGAAKALMRLQDTYQLDSEAFSRGKLPGMHSNALLTVDDCFDMGKTAYNDADYYHAVLWMQQSLKQLDAGEEAEVSKADILDYLSYSVYQMGDLPRAIELTRRLVAIEPSHQRAGGNLRYYERLLFKQLNEQNQTYQPPSEEPIQLGTYSRPQDHLPEREAYEALCRGEGLQMTEARRSRLSCRYQDGKGNPRLLLKPMKEEDEWDSPHIVRYLDVLSHEEIEKIKELAKPRLARATVRDPKTGILTTANYRVSKSAWLEGEDDPVVDRVNLRIQDITGLTVDTAELLQVANYGVGGQYEPHYDFSRRPFDTNLQVDGNRLATFLNYMSDVEAGGATVFPDFGAAIRPRKGTAVFWYNLFKSGEGDYRTRHAACPVLVGSKWVSNKWIHERGQEFRRRCGLTEVD
;
A
#
# COMPACT_ATOMS: atom_id res chain seq x y z
N MET A 1 57.21 27.66 -28.56
CA MET A 1 56.60 27.73 -27.20
C MET A 1 55.23 27.08 -27.27
N ARG A 2 55.11 25.82 -26.84
CA ARG A 2 53.84 25.07 -26.73
C ARG A 2 53.13 25.51 -25.45
N LYS A 3 51.88 25.95 -25.52
CA LYS A 3 51.01 26.15 -24.36
C LYS A 3 50.14 24.91 -24.19
N SER A 4 50.37 24.20 -23.10
CA SER A 4 49.61 23.03 -22.67
C SER A 4 48.22 23.46 -22.17
N VAL A 5 47.17 22.87 -22.72
CA VAL A 5 45.80 22.94 -22.18
C VAL A 5 45.60 21.67 -21.35
N PHE A 6 45.50 21.83 -20.02
CA PHE A 6 45.14 20.74 -19.11
C PHE A 6 43.63 20.49 -19.22
N PHE A 7 43.26 19.33 -19.74
CA PHE A 7 41.92 18.77 -19.58
C PHE A 7 41.81 18.21 -18.16
N ILE A 8 41.01 18.86 -17.32
CA ILE A 8 40.59 18.29 -16.03
C ILE A 8 39.32 17.49 -16.32
N CYS A 9 39.47 16.17 -16.35
CA CYS A 9 38.36 15.23 -16.46
C CYS A 9 37.68 15.14 -15.09
N TRP A 10 36.54 15.84 -14.90
CA TRP A 10 35.63 15.57 -13.79
C TRP A 10 34.92 14.25 -14.09
N THR A 11 35.43 13.17 -13.51
CA THR A 11 34.65 11.94 -13.34
C THR A 11 33.53 12.24 -12.35
N LEU A 12 32.34 12.55 -12.88
CA LEU A 12 31.09 12.45 -12.13
C LEU A 12 30.93 10.98 -11.71
N LEU A 13 31.41 10.64 -10.52
CA LEU A 13 30.87 9.51 -9.79
C LEU A 13 29.40 9.85 -9.53
N SER A 14 28.53 9.34 -10.42
CA SER A 14 27.11 9.19 -10.13
C SER A 14 27.03 8.23 -8.96
N CYS A 15 27.00 8.80 -7.76
CA CYS A 15 26.53 8.13 -6.57
C CYS A 15 25.05 7.88 -6.84
N CYS A 16 24.72 6.73 -7.45
CA CYS A 16 23.36 6.21 -7.47
C CYS A 16 22.98 5.92 -6.03
N TRP A 17 22.48 6.95 -5.34
CA TRP A 17 21.72 6.75 -4.13
C TRP A 17 20.45 6.05 -4.58
N SER A 18 20.42 4.72 -4.49
CA SER A 18 19.18 3.96 -4.57
C SER A 18 18.33 4.43 -3.38
N THR A 19 17.47 5.41 -3.62
CA THR A 19 16.42 5.77 -2.67
C THR A 19 15.54 4.53 -2.53
N GLN A 20 15.64 3.83 -1.40
CA GLN A 20 14.70 2.77 -1.05
C GLN A 20 13.31 3.43 -0.95
N ALA A 21 12.41 3.04 -1.84
CA ALA A 21 11.07 3.59 -1.93
C ALA A 21 10.07 2.47 -1.63
N GLU A 22 9.20 2.66 -0.64
CA GLU A 22 8.22 1.66 -0.16
C GLU A 22 7.62 0.80 -1.27
N ILE A 23 7.81 -0.51 -1.20
CA ILE A 23 7.56 -1.46 -2.29
C ILE A 23 6.07 -1.71 -2.49
N PHE A 24 5.27 -1.76 -1.41
CA PHE A 24 3.85 -2.13 -1.47
C PHE A 24 2.97 -1.12 -2.24
N THR A 25 3.43 0.13 -2.36
CA THR A 25 2.65 1.19 -3.02
C THR A 25 2.61 1.08 -4.55
N SER A 26 3.37 0.13 -5.14
CA SER A 26 3.35 -0.14 -6.59
C SER A 26 3.20 -1.63 -6.92
N ILE A 27 2.16 -1.94 -7.71
CA ILE A 27 1.96 -3.30 -8.24
C ILE A 27 3.13 -3.76 -9.10
N GLY A 28 3.81 -2.83 -9.80
CA GLY A 28 4.96 -3.18 -10.62
C GLY A 28 6.07 -3.84 -9.82
N GLN A 29 6.47 -3.23 -8.70
CA GLN A 29 7.52 -3.78 -7.85
C GLN A 29 7.07 -5.01 -7.06
N MET A 30 5.80 -5.05 -6.62
CA MET A 30 5.25 -6.27 -6.00
C MET A 30 5.23 -7.47 -6.97
N THR A 31 5.03 -7.22 -8.27
CA THR A 31 5.09 -8.29 -9.28
C THR A 31 6.49 -8.90 -9.35
N ASP A 32 7.54 -8.09 -9.27
CA ASP A 32 8.93 -8.56 -9.27
C ASP A 32 9.26 -9.39 -8.01
N LEU A 33 8.68 -9.03 -6.85
CA LEU A 33 8.82 -9.80 -5.61
C LEU A 33 8.22 -11.21 -5.71
N ILE A 34 7.08 -11.38 -6.40
CA ILE A 34 6.46 -12.70 -6.58
C ILE A 34 7.38 -13.64 -7.38
N TYR A 35 8.03 -13.11 -8.42
CA TYR A 35 9.01 -13.90 -9.19
C TYR A 35 10.25 -14.24 -8.35
N THR A 36 10.72 -13.29 -7.54
CA THR A 36 11.82 -13.50 -6.60
C THR A 36 11.51 -14.59 -5.57
N GLU A 37 10.32 -14.56 -4.97
CA GLU A 37 9.87 -15.58 -4.03
C GLU A 37 9.84 -16.98 -4.69
N LYS A 38 9.34 -17.06 -5.93
CA LYS A 38 9.32 -18.31 -6.69
C LYS A 38 10.73 -18.89 -6.91
N GLU A 39 11.72 -18.04 -7.21
CA GLU A 39 13.12 -18.46 -7.35
C GLU A 39 13.70 -18.96 -6.02
N LEU A 40 13.40 -18.28 -4.91
CA LEU A 40 13.84 -18.70 -3.58
C LEU A 40 13.20 -20.02 -3.13
N VAL A 41 11.92 -20.25 -3.44
CA VAL A 41 11.25 -21.53 -3.17
C VAL A 41 11.90 -22.66 -3.96
N GLN A 42 12.31 -22.41 -5.20
CA GLN A 42 13.04 -23.40 -6.00
C GLN A 42 14.42 -23.71 -5.38
N SER A 43 15.16 -22.68 -4.97
CA SER A 43 16.45 -22.83 -4.28
C SER A 43 16.29 -23.58 -2.94
N LEU A 44 15.22 -23.32 -2.18
CA LEU A 44 14.89 -24.04 -0.96
C LEU A 44 14.65 -25.54 -1.22
N ARG A 45 13.97 -25.90 -2.31
CA ARG A 45 13.75 -27.30 -2.71
C ARG A 45 15.05 -28.02 -3.06
N GLU A 46 15.97 -27.32 -3.71
CA GLU A 46 17.29 -27.86 -4.05
C GLU A 46 18.13 -28.10 -2.79
N TYR A 47 18.10 -27.17 -1.84
CA TYR A 47 18.68 -27.35 -0.50
C TYR A 47 18.09 -28.57 0.22
N ILE A 48 16.75 -28.68 0.28
CA ILE A 48 16.07 -29.82 0.93
C ILE A 48 16.53 -31.14 0.31
N LYS A 49 16.57 -31.21 -1.02
CA LYS A 49 17.01 -32.41 -1.74
C LYS A 49 18.47 -32.77 -1.44
N ALA A 50 19.35 -31.77 -1.33
CA ALA A 50 20.75 -31.98 -0.99
C ALA A 50 20.92 -32.48 0.46
N GLU A 51 20.16 -31.94 1.41
CA GLU A 51 20.11 -32.44 2.79
C GLU A 51 19.54 -33.85 2.89
N GLU A 52 18.47 -34.17 2.16
CA GLU A 52 17.91 -35.52 2.12
C GLU A 52 18.92 -36.54 1.58
N PHE A 53 19.67 -36.19 0.53
CA PHE A 53 20.73 -37.04 -0.03
C PHE A 53 21.87 -37.24 0.98
N LYS A 54 22.33 -36.16 1.63
CA LYS A 54 23.35 -36.22 2.69
C LYS A 54 22.87 -37.10 3.84
N LEU A 55 21.65 -36.88 4.33
CA LEU A 55 21.05 -37.66 5.41
C LEU A 55 20.91 -39.14 5.04
N ALA A 56 20.51 -39.45 3.81
CA ALA A 56 20.43 -40.83 3.32
C ALA A 56 21.81 -41.51 3.29
N ALA A 57 22.84 -40.79 2.83
CA ALA A 57 24.22 -41.29 2.84
C ALA A 57 24.73 -41.52 4.26
N VAL A 58 24.48 -40.60 5.20
CA VAL A 58 24.84 -40.73 6.61
C VAL A 58 24.09 -41.90 7.27
N LYS A 59 22.79 -42.08 6.99
CA LYS A 59 22.01 -43.24 7.46
C LYS A 59 22.59 -44.57 6.94
N SER A 60 22.99 -44.62 5.67
CA SER A 60 23.64 -45.80 5.10
C SER A 60 24.97 -46.11 5.78
N TRP A 61 25.78 -45.08 6.07
CA TRP A 61 27.01 -45.23 6.83
C TRP A 61 26.77 -45.74 8.25
N ALA A 62 25.79 -45.17 8.96
CA ALA A 62 25.41 -45.59 10.31
C ALA A 62 24.99 -47.07 10.35
N ASN A 63 24.15 -47.51 9.41
CA ASN A 63 23.71 -48.90 9.32
C ASN A 63 24.88 -49.87 9.04
N LYS A 64 25.80 -49.49 8.12
CA LYS A 64 27.01 -50.28 7.83
C LYS A 64 27.91 -50.40 9.06
N LEU A 65 28.09 -49.31 9.81
CA LEU A 65 28.92 -49.28 11.01
C LEU A 65 28.30 -50.09 12.15
N ASP A 66 26.98 -49.98 12.37
CA ASP A 66 26.26 -50.75 13.41
C ASP A 66 26.34 -52.27 13.15
N ALA A 67 26.18 -52.70 11.91
CA ALA A 67 26.34 -54.12 11.56
C ALA A 67 27.77 -54.63 11.85
N LEU A 68 28.79 -53.80 11.59
CA LEU A 68 30.20 -54.16 11.81
C LEU A 68 30.59 -54.15 13.30
N THR A 69 30.06 -53.22 14.10
CA THR A 69 30.38 -53.13 15.51
C THR A 69 29.79 -54.31 16.29
N ARG A 70 28.54 -54.71 16.00
CA ARG A 70 27.88 -55.87 16.63
C ARG A 70 28.67 -57.18 16.54
N VAL A 71 29.31 -57.44 15.40
CA VAL A 71 30.12 -58.66 15.19
C VAL A 71 31.47 -58.56 15.90
N SER A 72 32.06 -57.38 15.97
CA SER A 72 33.38 -57.18 16.60
C SER A 72 33.35 -57.16 18.13
N THR A 73 32.19 -56.84 18.74
CA THR A 73 32.06 -56.74 20.21
C THR A 73 31.67 -58.04 20.89
N SER A 74 31.19 -59.05 20.15
CA SER A 74 30.82 -60.35 20.72
C SER A 74 32.02 -61.24 21.10
N ASP A 75 33.14 -61.11 20.39
CA ASP A 75 34.43 -61.74 20.71
C ASP A 75 35.59 -60.89 20.15
N PRO A 76 36.03 -59.84 20.87
CA PRO A 76 37.01 -58.89 20.36
C PRO A 76 38.38 -59.53 20.09
N GLU A 77 38.83 -60.43 20.97
CA GLU A 77 40.17 -61.03 20.90
C GLU A 77 40.24 -62.06 19.77
N GLY A 78 39.24 -62.93 19.64
CA GLY A 78 39.15 -63.88 18.52
C GLY A 78 38.88 -63.20 17.17
N TYR A 79 38.10 -62.11 17.16
CA TYR A 79 37.87 -61.32 15.94
C TYR A 79 39.16 -60.67 15.44
N LEU A 80 39.98 -60.08 16.33
CA LEU A 80 41.23 -59.41 15.98
C LEU A 80 42.41 -60.36 15.74
N ALA A 81 42.34 -61.59 16.22
CA ALA A 81 43.34 -62.63 15.93
C ALA A 81 43.44 -62.95 14.42
N HIS A 82 42.41 -62.65 13.63
CA HIS A 82 42.43 -62.78 12.17
C HIS A 82 43.04 -61.52 11.50
N PRO A 83 44.16 -61.62 10.77
CA PRO A 83 44.88 -60.45 10.23
C PRO A 83 44.04 -59.53 9.33
N VAL A 84 43.08 -60.08 8.58
CA VAL A 84 42.16 -59.30 7.72
C VAL A 84 41.25 -58.41 8.56
N ASN A 85 40.77 -58.91 9.70
CA ASN A 85 39.87 -58.16 10.58
C ASN A 85 40.59 -57.03 11.29
N ALA A 86 41.83 -57.28 11.74
CA ALA A 86 42.71 -56.25 12.30
C ALA A 86 42.98 -55.13 11.27
N TYR A 87 43.34 -55.48 10.03
CA TYR A 87 43.52 -54.49 8.95
C TYR A 87 42.23 -53.70 8.66
N LYS A 88 41.08 -54.37 8.57
CA LYS A 88 39.78 -53.72 8.31
C LYS A 88 39.38 -52.76 9.44
N LEU A 89 39.67 -53.08 10.71
CA LEU A 89 39.44 -52.16 11.83
C LEU A 89 40.37 -50.94 11.74
N MET A 90 41.67 -51.14 11.48
CA MET A 90 42.64 -50.05 11.34
C MET A 90 42.25 -49.11 10.19
N LYS A 91 41.92 -49.65 9.00
CA LYS A 91 41.41 -48.86 7.88
C LYS A 91 40.14 -48.09 8.24
N ARG A 92 39.21 -48.73 8.95
CA ARG A 92 37.94 -48.11 9.33
C ARG A 92 38.18 -46.89 10.23
N LEU A 93 38.96 -47.05 11.30
CA LEU A 93 39.27 -45.98 12.25
C LEU A 93 40.15 -44.87 11.65
N ASN A 94 41.07 -45.20 10.75
CA ASN A 94 42.01 -44.23 10.17
C ASN A 94 41.46 -43.49 8.94
N THR A 95 40.56 -44.10 8.16
CA THR A 95 40.14 -43.55 6.85
C THR A 95 38.64 -43.43 6.74
N GLU A 96 37.89 -44.52 6.99
CA GLU A 96 36.44 -44.52 6.76
C GLU A 96 35.70 -43.55 7.71
N TRP A 97 36.18 -43.39 8.96
CA TRP A 97 35.62 -42.39 9.90
C TRP A 97 35.89 -40.94 9.47
N SER A 98 37.07 -40.64 8.91
CA SER A 98 37.39 -39.30 8.40
C SER A 98 36.59 -38.95 7.14
N GLU A 99 36.29 -39.93 6.28
CA GLU A 99 35.37 -39.76 5.14
C GLU A 99 33.95 -39.43 5.61
N LEU A 100 33.46 -40.12 6.65
CA LEU A 100 32.16 -39.82 7.26
C LEU A 100 32.14 -38.43 7.91
N GLU A 101 33.18 -38.06 8.66
CA GLU A 101 33.33 -36.73 9.23
C GLU A 101 33.27 -35.65 8.14
N SER A 102 33.99 -35.84 7.04
CA SER A 102 33.98 -34.93 5.90
C SER A 102 32.57 -34.78 5.29
N LEU A 103 31.82 -35.88 5.16
CA LEU A 103 30.44 -35.86 4.67
C LEU A 103 29.51 -35.11 5.65
N VAL A 104 29.65 -35.33 6.96
CA VAL A 104 28.82 -34.68 7.99
C VAL A 104 29.08 -33.16 8.02
N LEU A 105 30.34 -32.74 7.83
CA LEU A 105 30.77 -31.34 7.82
C LEU A 105 30.38 -30.56 6.56
N GLN A 106 29.98 -31.24 5.46
CA GLN A 106 29.48 -30.53 4.28
C GLN A 106 28.24 -29.70 4.64
N ASN A 107 28.14 -28.48 4.13
CA ASN A 107 27.02 -27.58 4.37
C ASN A 107 26.22 -27.36 3.07
N PRO A 108 25.14 -28.14 2.84
CA PRO A 108 24.26 -27.93 1.68
C PRO A 108 23.56 -26.57 1.65
N ALA A 109 23.51 -25.84 2.77
CA ALA A 109 22.79 -24.56 2.86
C ALA A 109 23.54 -23.39 2.22
N GLU A 110 24.84 -23.50 1.92
CA GLU A 110 25.65 -22.36 1.46
C GLU A 110 25.07 -21.67 0.22
N GLU A 111 24.64 -22.44 -0.78
CA GLU A 111 24.05 -21.91 -2.02
C GLU A 111 22.71 -21.22 -1.76
N PHE A 112 21.83 -21.84 -0.97
CA PHE A 112 20.55 -21.25 -0.59
C PHE A 112 20.72 -19.94 0.20
N ILE A 113 21.63 -19.92 1.18
CA ILE A 113 21.91 -18.74 2.00
C ILE A 113 22.54 -17.61 1.15
N SER A 114 23.42 -17.95 0.20
CA SER A 114 23.98 -16.98 -0.74
C SER A 114 22.89 -16.35 -1.61
N ASN A 115 22.01 -17.18 -2.17
CA ASN A 115 20.90 -16.72 -2.99
C ASN A 115 19.92 -15.84 -2.20
N MET A 116 19.52 -16.29 -1.00
CA MET A 116 18.69 -15.51 -0.07
C MET A 116 19.32 -14.16 0.26
N SER A 117 20.64 -14.11 0.52
CA SER A 117 21.34 -12.87 0.84
C SER A 117 21.35 -11.88 -0.32
N ILE A 118 21.48 -12.36 -1.57
CA ILE A 118 21.43 -11.52 -2.77
C ILE A 118 20.04 -10.93 -2.96
N HIS A 119 18.98 -11.70 -2.75
CA HIS A 119 17.62 -11.21 -2.93
C HIS A 119 17.10 -10.36 -1.77
N ARG A 120 17.59 -10.58 -0.55
CA ARG A 120 17.17 -9.87 0.66
C ARG A 120 17.33 -8.34 0.56
N GLN A 121 18.27 -7.84 -0.23
CA GLN A 121 18.43 -6.40 -0.45
C GLN A 121 17.23 -5.74 -1.16
N PHE A 122 16.38 -6.54 -1.81
CA PHE A 122 15.18 -6.10 -2.51
C PHE A 122 13.89 -6.42 -1.75
N PHE A 123 13.99 -7.06 -0.57
CA PHE A 123 12.82 -7.41 0.22
C PHE A 123 12.18 -6.17 0.86
N PRO A 124 10.86 -6.22 1.11
CA PRO A 124 10.21 -5.23 1.95
C PRO A 124 10.78 -5.27 3.36
N ASP A 125 10.81 -4.11 4.00
CA ASP A 125 11.22 -3.95 5.40
C ASP A 125 10.00 -3.78 6.33
N GLU A 126 10.27 -3.44 7.60
CA GLU A 126 9.22 -3.24 8.62
C GLU A 126 8.32 -2.02 8.31
N GLU A 127 8.85 -1.00 7.64
CA GLU A 127 8.08 0.18 7.21
C GLU A 127 7.09 -0.22 6.12
N ASP A 128 7.52 -1.05 5.17
CA ASP A 128 6.66 -1.60 4.12
C ASP A 128 5.52 -2.46 4.69
N GLN A 129 5.81 -3.35 5.64
CA GLN A 129 4.81 -4.18 6.28
C GLN A 129 3.78 -3.33 7.07
N THR A 130 4.28 -2.35 7.82
CA THR A 130 3.43 -1.41 8.57
C THR A 130 2.57 -0.57 7.61
N GLY A 131 3.13 -0.11 6.50
CA GLY A 131 2.42 0.64 5.47
C GLY A 131 1.32 -0.18 4.80
N ALA A 132 1.57 -1.47 4.54
CA ALA A 132 0.57 -2.39 4.03
C ALA A 132 -0.58 -2.60 5.03
N ALA A 133 -0.30 -2.80 6.32
CA ALA A 133 -1.33 -2.93 7.34
C ALA A 133 -2.22 -1.68 7.44
N LYS A 134 -1.61 -0.48 7.43
CA LYS A 134 -2.34 0.80 7.40
C LYS A 134 -3.18 0.98 6.14
N ALA A 135 -2.70 0.49 5.00
CA ALA A 135 -3.45 0.49 3.75
C ALA A 135 -4.72 -0.38 3.86
N LEU A 136 -4.65 -1.55 4.51
CA LEU A 136 -5.81 -2.40 4.75
C LEU A 136 -6.82 -1.74 5.71
N MET A 137 -6.36 -1.13 6.80
CA MET A 137 -7.24 -0.40 7.74
C MET A 137 -7.97 0.76 7.06
N ARG A 138 -7.26 1.50 6.20
CA ARG A 138 -7.88 2.55 5.36
C ARG A 138 -8.96 2.00 4.43
N LEU A 139 -8.75 0.81 3.85
CA LEU A 139 -9.76 0.16 3.03
C LEU A 139 -10.96 -0.26 3.86
N GLN A 140 -10.71 -0.78 5.06
CA GLN A 140 -11.74 -1.11 6.03
C GLN A 140 -12.60 0.11 6.39
N ASP A 141 -11.99 1.25 6.71
CA ASP A 141 -12.69 2.51 6.95
C ASP A 141 -13.52 2.94 5.74
N THR A 142 -12.84 3.12 4.60
CA THR A 142 -13.43 3.77 3.42
C THR A 142 -14.60 2.95 2.87
N TYR A 143 -14.45 1.64 2.83
CA TYR A 143 -15.43 0.73 2.24
C TYR A 143 -16.31 0.00 3.27
N GLN A 144 -16.23 0.39 4.55
CA GLN A 144 -16.97 -0.21 5.66
C GLN A 144 -16.84 -1.75 5.69
N LEU A 145 -15.61 -2.23 5.58
CA LEU A 145 -15.34 -3.66 5.53
C LEU A 145 -15.19 -4.20 6.94
N ASP A 146 -16.05 -5.15 7.27
CA ASP A 146 -15.98 -5.88 8.52
C ASP A 146 -14.71 -6.76 8.58
N SER A 147 -14.04 -6.82 9.74
CA SER A 147 -12.78 -7.55 9.93
C SER A 147 -12.93 -9.06 9.68
N GLU A 148 -14.09 -9.66 9.93
CA GLU A 148 -14.33 -11.08 9.64
C GLU A 148 -14.48 -11.33 8.15
N ALA A 149 -15.24 -10.51 7.44
CA ALA A 149 -15.34 -10.61 5.98
C ALA A 149 -13.96 -10.38 5.33
N PHE A 150 -13.23 -9.38 5.80
CA PHE A 150 -11.91 -9.01 5.29
C PHE A 150 -10.88 -10.12 5.50
N SER A 151 -10.76 -10.64 6.74
CA SER A 151 -9.84 -11.76 7.06
C SER A 151 -10.15 -13.04 6.30
N ARG A 152 -11.40 -13.22 5.84
CA ARG A 152 -11.81 -14.38 5.04
C ARG A 152 -11.72 -14.16 3.53
N GLY A 153 -11.07 -13.09 3.08
CA GLY A 153 -10.92 -12.79 1.66
C GLY A 153 -12.25 -12.47 0.95
N LYS A 154 -13.30 -12.11 1.71
CA LYS A 154 -14.62 -11.78 1.18
C LYS A 154 -14.74 -10.28 1.01
N LEU A 155 -14.37 -9.79 -0.18
CA LEU A 155 -14.52 -8.39 -0.55
C LEU A 155 -15.74 -8.20 -1.47
N PRO A 156 -16.41 -7.04 -1.42
CA PRO A 156 -17.52 -6.74 -2.32
C PRO A 156 -17.10 -6.90 -3.79
N GLY A 157 -17.75 -7.82 -4.50
CA GLY A 157 -17.50 -8.09 -5.93
C GLY A 157 -16.35 -9.05 -6.23
N MET A 158 -15.60 -9.53 -5.23
CA MET A 158 -14.46 -10.42 -5.45
C MET A 158 -14.24 -11.43 -4.31
N HIS A 159 -13.84 -12.64 -4.68
CA HIS A 159 -13.49 -13.70 -3.73
C HIS A 159 -12.02 -14.06 -3.89
N SER A 160 -11.26 -13.94 -2.80
CA SER A 160 -9.92 -14.50 -2.69
C SER A 160 -9.96 -15.75 -1.81
N ASN A 161 -9.07 -16.71 -2.10
CA ASN A 161 -8.84 -17.87 -1.23
C ASN A 161 -7.82 -17.58 -0.13
N ALA A 162 -7.16 -16.41 -0.16
CA ALA A 162 -6.23 -16.00 0.89
C ALA A 162 -7.02 -15.64 2.16
N LEU A 163 -6.53 -16.16 3.29
CA LEU A 163 -7.10 -15.95 4.62
C LEU A 163 -6.03 -15.31 5.50
N LEU A 164 -6.43 -14.37 6.35
CA LEU A 164 -5.59 -13.87 7.43
C LEU A 164 -5.72 -14.83 8.61
N THR A 165 -4.59 -15.30 9.10
CA THR A 165 -4.48 -16.16 10.29
C THR A 165 -4.76 -15.39 11.59
N VAL A 166 -4.80 -16.11 12.71
CA VAL A 166 -4.88 -15.53 14.06
C VAL A 166 -3.73 -14.56 14.29
N ASP A 167 -2.52 -14.96 13.92
CA ASP A 167 -1.29 -14.17 14.07
C ASP A 167 -1.30 -12.94 13.16
N ASP A 168 -1.75 -13.05 11.90
CA ASP A 168 -1.89 -11.89 11.00
C ASP A 168 -2.87 -10.85 11.58
N CYS A 169 -4.02 -11.30 12.12
CA CYS A 169 -4.99 -10.41 12.73
C CYS A 169 -4.43 -9.76 14.01
N PHE A 170 -3.64 -10.49 14.78
CA PHE A 170 -2.96 -9.97 15.96
C PHE A 170 -1.93 -8.90 15.58
N ASP A 171 -1.10 -9.16 14.57
CA ASP A 171 -0.10 -8.23 14.08
C ASP A 171 -0.74 -6.95 13.53
N MET A 172 -1.84 -7.05 12.77
CA MET A 172 -2.63 -5.88 12.37
C MET A 172 -3.12 -5.08 13.58
N GLY A 173 -3.70 -5.74 14.58
CA GLY A 173 -4.15 -5.10 15.81
C GLY A 173 -3.01 -4.41 16.57
N LYS A 174 -1.82 -5.02 16.60
CA LYS A 174 -0.62 -4.49 17.25
C LYS A 174 -0.06 -3.28 16.50
N THR A 175 -0.05 -3.30 15.17
CA THR A 175 0.30 -2.13 14.35
C THR A 175 -0.62 -0.96 14.67
N ALA A 176 -1.94 -1.17 14.72
CA ALA A 176 -2.90 -0.13 15.09
C ALA A 176 -2.68 0.38 16.52
N TYR A 177 -2.46 -0.53 17.48
CA TYR A 177 -2.19 -0.19 18.88
C TYR A 177 -0.96 0.71 19.03
N ASN A 178 0.14 0.38 18.34
CA ASN A 178 1.39 1.14 18.41
C ASN A 178 1.25 2.56 17.85
N ASP A 179 0.33 2.74 16.89
CA ASP A 179 -0.04 4.03 16.32
C ASP A 179 -1.07 4.81 17.15
N ALA A 180 -1.49 4.27 18.31
CA ALA A 180 -2.60 4.76 19.13
C ALA A 180 -3.95 4.82 18.40
N ASP A 181 -4.10 4.04 17.32
CA ASP A 181 -5.37 3.78 16.65
C ASP A 181 -6.12 2.66 17.38
N TYR A 182 -6.62 2.98 18.57
CA TYR A 182 -7.33 2.00 19.40
C TYR A 182 -8.63 1.51 18.77
N TYR A 183 -9.21 2.27 17.83
CA TYR A 183 -10.40 1.85 17.09
C TYR A 183 -10.10 0.60 16.26
N HIS A 184 -9.08 0.65 15.40
CA HIS A 184 -8.67 -0.52 14.62
C HIS A 184 -8.03 -1.61 15.49
N ALA A 185 -7.27 -1.24 16.53
CA ALA A 185 -6.67 -2.21 17.44
C ALA A 185 -7.74 -3.12 18.06
N VAL A 186 -8.85 -2.54 18.51
CA VAL A 186 -9.97 -3.30 19.06
C VAL A 186 -10.57 -4.26 18.01
N LEU A 187 -10.86 -3.77 16.79
CA LEU A 187 -11.49 -4.58 15.75
C LEU A 187 -10.64 -5.80 15.35
N TRP A 188 -9.33 -5.60 15.19
CA TRP A 188 -8.41 -6.65 14.76
C TRP A 188 -8.04 -7.61 15.91
N MET A 189 -7.86 -7.12 17.13
CA MET A 189 -7.65 -7.98 18.30
C MET A 189 -8.89 -8.84 18.60
N GLN A 190 -10.09 -8.27 18.45
CA GLN A 190 -11.33 -9.04 18.59
C GLN A 190 -11.44 -10.13 17.52
N GLN A 191 -11.03 -9.84 16.28
CA GLN A 191 -11.06 -10.83 15.19
C GLN A 191 -10.02 -11.94 15.42
N SER A 192 -8.82 -11.60 15.88
CA SER A 192 -7.79 -12.58 16.28
C SER A 192 -8.30 -13.49 17.41
N LEU A 193 -8.88 -12.91 18.47
CA LEU A 193 -9.48 -13.65 19.58
C LEU A 193 -10.59 -14.60 19.10
N LYS A 194 -11.44 -14.14 18.17
CA LYS A 194 -12.54 -14.92 17.61
C LYS A 194 -12.05 -16.15 16.84
N GLN A 195 -11.00 -15.99 16.03
CA GLN A 195 -10.40 -17.09 15.28
C GLN A 195 -9.72 -18.10 16.22
N LEU A 196 -8.98 -17.61 17.23
CA LEU A 196 -8.36 -18.47 18.23
C LEU A 196 -9.40 -19.28 19.03
N ASP A 197 -10.52 -18.64 19.41
CA ASP A 197 -11.62 -19.31 20.11
C ASP A 197 -12.37 -20.33 19.22
N ALA A 198 -12.27 -20.20 17.90
CA ALA A 198 -12.77 -21.18 16.94
C ALA A 198 -11.85 -22.40 16.76
N GLY A 199 -10.67 -22.40 17.39
CA GLY A 199 -9.70 -23.51 17.37
C GLY A 199 -8.68 -23.44 16.23
N GLU A 200 -8.48 -22.26 15.63
CA GLU A 200 -7.43 -22.05 14.64
C GLU A 200 -6.03 -22.06 15.30
N GLU A 201 -5.03 -22.64 14.64
CA GLU A 201 -3.66 -22.69 15.14
C GLU A 201 -3.01 -21.29 15.13
N ALA A 202 -2.27 -20.97 16.18
CA ALA A 202 -1.61 -19.68 16.34
C ALA A 202 -0.35 -19.80 17.21
N GLU A 203 0.62 -18.92 16.98
CA GLU A 203 1.77 -18.76 17.88
C GLU A 203 1.43 -17.83 19.05
N VAL A 204 0.62 -16.79 18.81
CA VAL A 204 0.20 -15.85 19.83
C VAL A 204 -0.70 -16.50 20.89
N SER A 205 -0.50 -16.14 22.16
CA SER A 205 -1.34 -16.64 23.24
C SER A 205 -2.64 -15.85 23.40
N LYS A 206 -3.68 -16.51 23.90
CA LYS A 206 -4.94 -15.83 24.28
C LYS A 206 -4.72 -14.73 25.31
N ALA A 207 -3.71 -14.87 26.18
CA ALA A 207 -3.36 -13.88 27.18
C ALA A 207 -2.82 -12.60 26.52
N ASP A 208 -1.93 -12.74 25.53
CA ASP A 208 -1.39 -11.60 24.78
C ASP A 208 -2.50 -10.81 24.08
N ILE A 209 -3.40 -11.49 23.35
CA ILE A 209 -4.52 -10.84 22.67
C ILE A 209 -5.40 -10.07 23.66
N LEU A 210 -5.75 -10.67 24.79
CA LEU A 210 -6.60 -10.03 25.80
C LEU A 210 -5.93 -8.83 26.48
N ASP A 211 -4.60 -8.82 26.61
CA ASP A 211 -3.87 -7.69 27.19
C ASP A 211 -4.00 -6.45 26.30
N TYR A 212 -3.71 -6.59 25.00
CA TYR A 212 -3.88 -5.50 24.03
C TYR A 212 -5.34 -5.09 23.86
N LEU A 213 -6.25 -6.06 23.76
CA LEU A 213 -7.68 -5.80 23.57
C LEU A 213 -8.28 -5.04 24.76
N SER A 214 -8.01 -5.49 26.00
CA SER A 214 -8.57 -4.87 27.21
C SER A 214 -8.12 -3.42 27.37
N TYR A 215 -6.85 -3.11 27.09
CA TYR A 215 -6.34 -1.75 27.11
C TYR A 215 -6.96 -0.89 26.00
N SER A 216 -7.05 -1.42 24.78
CA SER A 216 -7.62 -0.67 23.65
C SER A 216 -9.10 -0.35 23.88
N VAL A 217 -9.88 -1.31 24.40
CA VAL A 217 -11.29 -1.10 24.79
C VAL A 217 -11.41 -0.04 25.90
N TYR A 218 -10.50 -0.04 26.87
CA TYR A 218 -10.42 1.01 27.88
C TYR A 218 -10.17 2.40 27.26
N GLN A 219 -9.24 2.51 26.30
CA GLN A 219 -8.96 3.77 25.59
C GLN A 219 -10.15 4.27 24.78
N MET A 220 -10.99 3.35 24.27
CA MET A 220 -12.26 3.69 23.62
C MET A 220 -13.38 4.10 24.60
N GLY A 221 -13.12 4.08 25.91
CA GLY A 221 -14.05 4.54 26.95
C GLY A 221 -15.03 3.48 27.45
N ASP A 222 -14.95 2.24 26.99
CA ASP A 222 -15.83 1.13 27.40
C ASP A 222 -15.26 0.40 28.63
N LEU A 223 -15.35 1.08 29.76
CA LEU A 223 -14.78 0.61 31.02
C LEU A 223 -15.39 -0.71 31.53
N PRO A 224 -16.71 -0.95 31.47
CA PRO A 224 -17.29 -2.23 31.88
C PRO A 224 -16.72 -3.42 31.09
N ARG A 225 -16.56 -3.27 29.76
CA ARG A 225 -16.01 -4.33 28.91
C ARG A 225 -14.51 -4.51 29.11
N ALA A 226 -13.75 -3.43 29.30
CA ALA A 226 -12.33 -3.52 29.64
C ALA A 226 -12.08 -4.32 30.94
N ILE A 227 -12.91 -4.09 31.98
CA ILE A 227 -12.84 -4.87 33.23
C ILE A 227 -13.13 -6.35 32.98
N GLU A 228 -14.15 -6.64 32.18
CA GLU A 228 -14.56 -8.01 31.85
C GLU A 228 -13.45 -8.79 31.12
N LEU A 229 -12.86 -8.18 30.08
CA LEU A 229 -11.72 -8.72 29.34
C LEU A 229 -10.50 -8.91 30.26
N THR A 230 -10.22 -7.95 31.14
CA THR A 230 -9.11 -8.05 32.11
C THR A 230 -9.36 -9.18 33.12
N ARG A 231 -10.60 -9.43 33.54
CA ARG A 231 -10.94 -10.56 34.40
C ARG A 231 -10.70 -11.89 33.69
N ARG A 232 -11.04 -12.01 32.41
CA ARG A 232 -10.71 -13.20 31.60
C ARG A 232 -9.20 -13.41 31.53
N LEU A 233 -8.43 -12.34 31.31
CA LEU A 233 -6.96 -12.39 31.30
C LEU A 233 -6.40 -12.89 32.64
N VAL A 234 -6.83 -12.32 33.77
CA VAL A 234 -6.40 -12.76 35.12
C VAL A 234 -6.80 -14.21 35.41
N ALA A 235 -7.94 -14.67 34.90
CA ALA A 235 -8.38 -16.05 35.08
C ALA A 235 -7.50 -17.07 34.32
N ILE A 236 -7.00 -16.69 33.14
CA ILE A 236 -6.09 -17.52 32.32
C ILE A 236 -4.67 -17.45 32.88
N GLU A 237 -4.21 -16.25 33.23
CA GLU A 237 -2.84 -16.03 33.71
C GLU A 237 -2.84 -15.14 34.97
N PRO A 238 -3.02 -15.73 36.16
CA PRO A 238 -3.06 -14.98 37.43
C PRO A 238 -1.76 -14.23 37.75
N SER A 239 -0.63 -14.68 37.20
CA SER A 239 0.70 -14.09 37.36
C SER A 239 1.03 -13.02 36.32
N HIS A 240 0.09 -12.66 35.44
CA HIS A 240 0.34 -11.68 34.38
C HIS A 240 0.74 -10.31 34.98
N GLN A 241 1.88 -9.78 34.53
CA GLN A 241 2.55 -8.65 35.20
C GLN A 241 1.68 -7.39 35.32
N ARG A 242 0.82 -7.13 34.31
CA ARG A 242 0.00 -5.91 34.22
C ARG A 242 -1.45 -6.12 34.61
N ALA A 243 -1.99 -7.32 34.43
CA ALA A 243 -3.45 -7.53 34.42
C ALA A 243 -4.09 -7.27 35.78
N GLY A 244 -3.48 -7.76 36.87
CA GLY A 244 -3.99 -7.53 38.23
C GLY A 244 -3.95 -6.05 38.65
N GLY A 245 -2.96 -5.30 38.17
CA GLY A 245 -2.86 -3.86 38.39
C GLY A 245 -3.91 -3.09 37.60
N ASN A 246 -4.03 -3.38 36.30
CA ASN A 246 -5.03 -2.79 35.40
C ASN A 246 -6.45 -3.04 35.90
N LEU A 247 -6.76 -4.27 36.33
CA LEU A 247 -8.10 -4.62 36.85
C LEU A 247 -8.49 -3.73 38.04
N ARG A 248 -7.61 -3.64 39.05
CA ARG A 248 -7.86 -2.78 40.23
C ARG A 248 -8.00 -1.31 39.86
N TYR A 249 -7.22 -0.86 38.88
CA TYR A 249 -7.28 0.50 38.38
C TYR A 249 -8.62 0.78 37.68
N TYR A 250 -9.05 -0.09 36.77
CA TYR A 250 -10.31 0.04 36.04
C TYR A 250 -11.52 -0.04 36.97
N GLU A 251 -11.54 -0.98 37.93
CA GLU A 251 -12.62 -1.10 38.93
C GLU A 251 -12.73 0.17 39.79
N ARG A 252 -11.59 0.76 40.17
CA ARG A 252 -11.55 2.02 40.92
C ARG A 252 -12.08 3.19 40.11
N LEU A 253 -11.70 3.29 38.83
CA LEU A 253 -12.21 4.32 37.92
C LEU A 253 -13.72 4.20 37.76
N LEU A 254 -14.23 2.98 37.57
CA LEU A 254 -15.65 2.72 37.39
C LEU A 254 -16.45 3.11 38.64
N PHE A 255 -15.95 2.71 39.83
CA PHE A 255 -16.57 3.10 41.10
C PHE A 255 -16.63 4.62 41.26
N LYS A 256 -15.56 5.33 40.90
CA LYS A 256 -15.52 6.80 40.94
C LYS A 256 -16.56 7.41 39.97
N GLN A 257 -16.62 6.92 38.73
CA GLN A 257 -17.54 7.42 37.71
C GLN A 257 -19.01 7.22 38.12
N LEU A 258 -19.36 6.03 38.64
CA LEU A 258 -20.72 5.73 39.11
C LEU A 258 -21.15 6.66 40.26
N ASN A 259 -20.25 6.93 41.20
CA ASN A 259 -20.51 7.84 42.31
C ASN A 259 -20.65 9.31 41.86
N GLU A 260 -19.78 9.78 40.95
CA GLU A 260 -19.84 11.16 40.45
C GLU A 260 -21.08 11.43 39.61
N GLN A 261 -21.55 10.42 38.87
CA GLN A 261 -22.72 10.53 37.99
C GLN A 261 -24.04 10.10 38.65
N ASN A 262 -24.03 9.65 39.91
CA ASN A 262 -25.17 9.01 40.59
C ASN A 262 -25.84 7.91 39.74
N GLN A 263 -25.02 7.13 39.03
CA GLN A 263 -25.49 6.05 38.15
C GLN A 263 -25.31 4.69 38.83
N THR A 264 -26.18 3.75 38.48
CA THR A 264 -26.04 2.34 38.86
C THR A 264 -25.15 1.60 37.88
N TYR A 265 -24.41 0.60 38.36
CA TYR A 265 -23.58 -0.25 37.51
C TYR A 265 -24.43 -0.92 36.42
N GLN A 266 -23.99 -0.78 35.18
CA GLN A 266 -24.52 -1.56 34.05
C GLN A 266 -23.50 -2.64 33.68
N PRO A 267 -23.93 -3.90 33.51
CA PRO A 267 -23.04 -4.95 33.04
C PRO A 267 -22.52 -4.62 31.63
N PRO A 268 -21.33 -5.12 31.26
CA PRO A 268 -20.84 -5.00 29.90
C PRO A 268 -21.82 -5.67 28.93
N SER A 269 -21.95 -5.13 27.73
CA SER A 269 -22.72 -5.78 26.67
C SER A 269 -22.06 -7.10 26.26
N GLU A 270 -22.85 -8.16 26.20
CA GLU A 270 -22.45 -9.50 25.70
C GLU A 270 -22.33 -9.53 24.17
N GLU A 271 -22.80 -8.50 23.47
CA GLU A 271 -22.68 -8.44 22.02
C GLU A 271 -21.20 -8.34 21.61
N PRO A 272 -20.76 -9.13 20.61
CA PRO A 272 -19.41 -9.06 20.09
C PRO A 272 -19.08 -7.64 19.61
N ILE A 273 -17.83 -7.21 19.82
CA ILE A 273 -17.35 -5.98 19.21
C ILE A 273 -17.26 -6.18 17.69
N GLN A 274 -17.92 -5.30 16.94
CA GLN A 274 -17.96 -5.32 15.48
C GLN A 274 -17.75 -3.90 14.95
N LEU A 275 -17.63 -3.79 13.63
CA LEU A 275 -17.61 -2.48 12.96
C LEU A 275 -18.85 -1.68 13.37
N GLY A 276 -18.65 -0.45 13.87
CA GLY A 276 -19.71 0.43 14.33
C GLY A 276 -20.08 0.31 15.82
N THR A 277 -19.51 -0.63 16.57
CA THR A 277 -19.69 -0.69 18.05
C THR A 277 -19.13 0.56 18.73
N TYR A 278 -18.00 1.07 18.24
CA TYR A 278 -17.40 2.32 18.69
C TYR A 278 -17.42 3.35 17.57
N SER A 279 -17.59 4.61 17.93
CA SER A 279 -17.40 5.71 16.98
C SER A 279 -15.91 5.90 16.72
N ARG A 280 -15.56 6.07 15.44
CA ARG A 280 -14.21 6.45 15.06
C ARG A 280 -13.85 7.81 15.69
N PRO A 281 -12.61 8.01 16.16
CA PRO A 281 -12.14 9.31 16.60
C PRO A 281 -12.34 10.39 15.52
N GLN A 282 -12.52 11.64 15.95
CA GLN A 282 -12.69 12.75 15.01
C GLN A 282 -11.43 12.91 14.15
N ASP A 283 -11.64 12.95 12.83
CA ASP A 283 -10.56 13.08 11.87
C ASP A 283 -10.15 14.55 11.62
N HIS A 284 -8.93 14.77 11.10
CA HIS A 284 -8.47 16.09 10.68
C HIS A 284 -9.20 16.62 9.44
N LEU A 285 -9.78 15.74 8.63
CA LEU A 285 -10.59 16.11 7.46
C LEU A 285 -12.07 16.23 7.85
N PRO A 286 -12.65 17.44 7.85
CA PRO A 286 -14.06 17.61 8.20
C PRO A 286 -15.00 16.95 7.18
N GLU A 287 -14.56 16.83 5.92
CA GLU A 287 -15.33 16.17 4.86
C GLU A 287 -15.09 14.66 4.70
N ARG A 288 -14.42 14.00 5.67
CA ARG A 288 -14.05 12.57 5.53
C ARG A 288 -15.24 11.66 5.25
N GLU A 289 -16.34 11.84 5.98
CA GLU A 289 -17.54 11.00 5.80
C GLU A 289 -18.12 11.13 4.38
N ALA A 290 -18.21 12.36 3.85
CA ALA A 290 -18.69 12.61 2.49
C ALA A 290 -17.74 12.03 1.43
N TYR A 291 -16.43 12.15 1.65
CA TYR A 291 -15.40 11.54 0.81
C TYR A 291 -15.52 10.00 0.78
N GLU A 292 -15.59 9.34 1.94
CA GLU A 292 -15.68 7.88 2.01
C GLU A 292 -17.02 7.37 1.45
N ALA A 293 -18.12 8.08 1.71
CA ALA A 293 -19.43 7.77 1.11
C ALA A 293 -19.39 7.82 -0.43
N LEU A 294 -18.71 8.81 -1.02
CA LEU A 294 -18.52 8.87 -2.47
C LEU A 294 -17.69 7.69 -3.00
N CYS A 295 -16.67 7.26 -2.25
CA CYS A 295 -15.88 6.09 -2.62
C CYS A 295 -16.71 4.80 -2.62
N ARG A 296 -17.71 4.69 -1.73
CA ARG A 296 -18.68 3.59 -1.71
C ARG A 296 -19.79 3.73 -2.75
N GLY A 297 -19.91 4.88 -3.42
CA GLY A 297 -20.98 5.18 -4.36
C GLY A 297 -22.28 5.66 -3.71
N GLU A 298 -22.23 6.04 -2.43
CA GLU A 298 -23.35 6.53 -1.62
C GLU A 298 -23.58 8.05 -1.72
N GLY A 299 -22.77 8.75 -2.51
CA GLY A 299 -22.82 10.21 -2.60
C GLY A 299 -24.07 10.78 -3.29
N LEU A 300 -24.19 12.12 -3.25
CA LEU A 300 -25.29 12.87 -3.84
C LEU A 300 -25.47 12.55 -5.33
N GLN A 301 -26.52 11.78 -5.63
CA GLN A 301 -26.88 11.45 -7.00
C GLN A 301 -27.53 12.67 -7.67
N MET A 302 -27.09 13.00 -8.89
CA MET A 302 -27.77 14.02 -9.69
C MET A 302 -29.25 13.69 -9.86
N THR A 303 -30.11 14.70 -9.73
CA THR A 303 -31.53 14.56 -10.05
C THR A 303 -31.70 14.19 -11.53
N GLU A 304 -32.78 13.48 -11.85
CA GLU A 304 -33.07 13.07 -13.23
C GLU A 304 -33.13 14.27 -14.18
N ALA A 305 -33.67 15.41 -13.72
CA ALA A 305 -33.74 16.66 -14.47
C ALA A 305 -32.37 17.31 -14.74
N ARG A 306 -31.36 17.06 -13.88
CA ARG A 306 -29.97 17.49 -14.14
C ARG A 306 -29.27 16.51 -15.07
N ARG A 307 -29.45 15.20 -14.83
CA ARG A 307 -28.90 14.14 -15.70
C ARG A 307 -29.36 14.26 -17.14
N SER A 308 -30.62 14.63 -17.38
CA SER A 308 -31.15 14.80 -18.74
C SER A 308 -30.52 15.96 -19.52
N ARG A 309 -29.77 16.85 -18.86
CA ARG A 309 -29.02 17.95 -19.50
C ARG A 309 -27.59 17.55 -19.89
N LEU A 310 -27.09 16.42 -19.38
CA LEU A 310 -25.79 15.89 -19.75
C LEU A 310 -25.87 15.33 -21.16
N SER A 311 -24.83 15.57 -21.95
CA SER A 311 -24.80 15.20 -23.36
C SER A 311 -23.47 14.55 -23.75
N CYS A 312 -23.53 13.69 -24.76
CA CYS A 312 -22.36 13.15 -25.43
C CYS A 312 -22.25 13.82 -26.81
N ARG A 313 -21.04 14.20 -27.21
CA ARG A 313 -20.81 14.93 -28.47
C ARG A 313 -19.45 14.60 -29.07
N TYR A 314 -19.33 14.91 -30.35
CA TYR A 314 -18.05 14.97 -31.05
C TYR A 314 -17.63 16.44 -31.11
N GLN A 315 -16.50 16.79 -30.49
CA GLN A 315 -16.00 18.16 -30.47
C GLN A 315 -14.75 18.30 -31.34
N ASP A 316 -14.66 19.42 -32.05
CA ASP A 316 -13.60 19.71 -33.02
C ASP A 316 -12.52 20.65 -32.47
N GLY A 317 -12.48 20.87 -31.15
CA GLY A 317 -11.52 21.79 -30.52
C GLY A 317 -11.67 23.24 -30.97
N LYS A 318 -12.91 23.67 -31.25
CA LYS A 318 -13.25 25.01 -31.78
C LYS A 318 -12.64 25.23 -33.17
N GLY A 319 -12.79 24.25 -34.05
CA GLY A 319 -12.24 24.26 -35.41
C GLY A 319 -10.74 23.96 -35.48
N ASN A 320 -10.20 23.18 -34.53
CA ASN A 320 -8.82 22.73 -34.57
C ASN A 320 -8.60 21.84 -35.81
N PRO A 321 -7.62 22.14 -36.68
CA PRO A 321 -7.41 21.39 -37.94
C PRO A 321 -7.24 19.88 -37.74
N ARG A 322 -6.65 19.44 -36.62
CA ARG A 322 -6.41 18.02 -36.32
C ARG A 322 -7.68 17.31 -35.86
N LEU A 323 -8.58 18.01 -35.17
CA LEU A 323 -9.83 17.45 -34.67
C LEU A 323 -11.00 17.56 -35.68
N LEU A 324 -10.85 18.33 -36.76
CA LEU A 324 -11.83 18.31 -37.87
C LEU A 324 -11.91 16.95 -38.57
N LEU A 325 -10.77 16.25 -38.72
CA LEU A 325 -10.70 14.93 -39.36
C LEU A 325 -11.01 13.79 -38.39
N LYS A 326 -10.65 13.96 -37.12
CA LYS A 326 -10.92 13.00 -36.05
C LYS A 326 -11.43 13.75 -34.82
N PRO A 327 -12.74 14.09 -34.79
CA PRO A 327 -13.33 14.77 -33.64
C PRO A 327 -13.16 13.97 -32.35
N MET A 328 -12.97 14.69 -31.25
CA MET A 328 -12.81 14.08 -29.95
C MET A 328 -14.19 13.69 -29.40
N LYS A 329 -14.32 12.45 -28.93
CA LYS A 329 -15.51 11.97 -28.21
C LYS A 329 -15.53 12.58 -26.82
N GLU A 330 -16.59 13.30 -26.51
CA GLU A 330 -16.75 14.08 -25.29
C GLU A 330 -18.08 13.69 -24.60
N GLU A 331 -18.03 13.49 -23.29
CA GLU A 331 -19.17 13.13 -22.45
C GLU A 331 -19.20 14.05 -21.22
N ASP A 332 -20.36 14.64 -20.91
CA ASP A 332 -20.52 15.41 -19.68
C ASP A 332 -20.63 14.44 -18.47
N GLU A 333 -19.66 14.50 -17.56
CA GLU A 333 -19.69 13.76 -16.28
C GLU A 333 -20.48 14.54 -15.22
N TRP A 334 -20.42 15.88 -15.28
CA TRP A 334 -21.11 16.75 -14.34
C TRP A 334 -21.44 18.13 -14.96
N ASP A 335 -22.57 18.72 -14.57
CA ASP A 335 -23.08 19.99 -15.12
C ASP A 335 -22.48 21.23 -14.43
N SER A 336 -22.31 21.21 -13.10
CA SER A 336 -21.78 22.34 -12.32
C SER A 336 -21.10 21.89 -11.01
N PRO A 337 -19.79 22.14 -10.82
CA PRO A 337 -18.82 22.58 -11.85
C PRO A 337 -18.82 21.65 -13.07
N HIS A 338 -18.54 22.20 -14.25
CA HIS A 338 -18.57 21.39 -15.47
C HIS A 338 -17.38 20.44 -15.50
N ILE A 339 -17.66 19.13 -15.50
CA ILE A 339 -16.66 18.09 -15.64
C ILE A 339 -16.95 17.30 -16.91
N VAL A 340 -15.91 17.11 -17.69
CA VAL A 340 -15.99 16.46 -18.99
C VAL A 340 -15.07 15.25 -19.02
N ARG A 341 -15.57 14.14 -19.57
CA ARG A 341 -14.75 12.99 -19.97
C ARG A 341 -14.50 13.01 -21.47
N TYR A 342 -13.26 12.77 -21.85
CA TYR A 342 -12.86 12.47 -23.21
C TYR A 342 -12.58 10.97 -23.36
N LEU A 343 -13.11 10.34 -24.41
CA LEU A 343 -12.95 8.91 -24.67
C LEU A 343 -11.88 8.63 -25.73
N ASP A 344 -11.11 7.56 -25.59
CA ASP A 344 -10.07 7.18 -26.57
C ASP A 344 -8.98 8.25 -26.75
N VAL A 345 -8.61 8.93 -25.66
CA VAL A 345 -7.57 9.97 -25.64
C VAL A 345 -6.18 9.37 -25.78
N LEU A 346 -5.92 8.23 -25.15
CA LEU A 346 -4.64 7.52 -25.19
C LEU A 346 -4.81 6.13 -25.77
N SER A 347 -3.92 5.74 -26.68
CA SER A 347 -3.86 4.35 -27.17
C SER A 347 -3.21 3.42 -26.13
N HIS A 348 -3.37 2.11 -26.30
CA HIS A 348 -2.73 1.14 -25.42
C HIS A 348 -1.20 1.24 -25.50
N GLU A 349 -0.65 1.43 -26.69
CA GLU A 349 0.79 1.55 -26.94
C GLU A 349 1.36 2.81 -26.30
N GLU A 350 0.66 3.95 -26.40
CA GLU A 350 1.06 5.19 -25.73
C GLU A 350 1.08 5.01 -24.20
N ILE A 351 0.05 4.35 -23.66
CA ILE A 351 -0.04 4.06 -22.22
C ILE A 351 1.14 3.21 -21.75
N GLU A 352 1.46 2.11 -22.44
CA GLU A 352 2.55 1.23 -22.02
C GLU A 352 3.90 1.93 -22.15
N LYS A 353 4.11 2.75 -23.19
CA LYS A 353 5.34 3.53 -23.32
C LYS A 353 5.50 4.56 -22.20
N ILE A 354 4.43 5.28 -21.84
CA ILE A 354 4.45 6.22 -20.71
C ILE A 354 4.76 5.50 -19.40
N LYS A 355 4.16 4.31 -19.15
CA LYS A 355 4.46 3.49 -17.97
C LYS A 355 5.92 3.02 -17.95
N GLU A 356 6.45 2.58 -19.08
CA GLU A 356 7.86 2.15 -19.23
C GLU A 356 8.82 3.27 -18.83
N LEU A 357 8.61 4.49 -19.34
CA LEU A 357 9.41 5.66 -19.01
C LEU A 357 9.29 6.08 -17.55
N ALA A 358 8.09 5.96 -16.97
CA ALA A 358 7.80 6.38 -15.60
C ALA A 358 8.34 5.42 -14.54
N LYS A 359 8.25 4.10 -14.75
CA LYS A 359 8.64 3.06 -13.79
C LYS A 359 10.00 3.30 -13.10
N PRO A 360 11.12 3.57 -13.81
CA PRO A 360 12.41 3.78 -13.16
C PRO A 360 12.51 5.11 -12.39
N ARG A 361 11.58 6.05 -12.62
CA ARG A 361 11.55 7.38 -12.00
C ARG A 361 10.48 7.49 -10.88
N LEU A 362 9.73 6.43 -10.61
CA LEU A 362 8.67 6.43 -9.61
C LEU A 362 9.25 6.57 -8.19
N ALA A 363 9.04 7.74 -7.59
CA ALA A 363 9.41 8.01 -6.21
C ALA A 363 8.17 8.26 -5.34
N ARG A 364 8.25 7.91 -4.05
CA ARG A 364 7.21 8.26 -3.06
C ARG A 364 7.11 9.78 -2.96
N ALA A 365 5.87 10.27 -2.83
CA ALA A 365 5.65 11.67 -2.48
C ALA A 365 6.15 11.93 -1.05
N THR A 366 7.23 12.70 -0.92
CA THR A 366 7.75 13.17 0.37
C THR A 366 7.26 14.59 0.64
N VAL A 367 6.97 14.87 1.91
CA VAL A 367 6.63 16.19 2.41
C VAL A 367 7.66 16.59 3.44
N ARG A 368 7.97 17.88 3.49
CA ARG A 368 8.80 18.40 4.57
C ARG A 368 7.92 18.56 5.80
N ASP A 369 8.19 17.81 6.86
CA ASP A 369 7.48 17.93 8.13
C ASP A 369 7.60 19.39 8.63
N PRO A 370 6.49 20.10 8.85
CA PRO A 370 6.52 21.50 9.26
C PRO A 370 7.08 21.72 10.68
N LYS A 371 7.12 20.69 11.54
CA LYS A 371 7.66 20.73 12.90
C LYS A 371 9.13 20.34 12.95
N THR A 372 9.50 19.24 12.29
CA THR A 372 10.86 18.67 12.39
C THR A 372 11.77 19.10 11.23
N GLY A 373 11.20 19.55 10.12
CA GLY A 373 11.94 19.96 8.92
C GLY A 373 12.51 18.79 8.10
N ILE A 374 12.31 17.54 8.54
CA ILE A 374 12.74 16.31 7.89
C ILE A 374 11.75 15.96 6.77
N LEU A 375 12.24 15.41 5.66
CA LEU A 375 11.38 14.84 4.62
C LEU A 375 10.74 13.56 5.17
N THR A 376 9.43 13.60 5.40
CA THR A 376 8.63 12.45 5.82
C THR A 376 7.69 12.02 4.70
N THR A 377 7.28 10.77 4.69
CA THR A 377 6.31 10.27 3.72
C THR A 377 4.94 10.89 3.99
N ALA A 378 4.26 11.34 2.94
CA ALA A 378 2.94 11.95 3.10
C ALA A 378 1.87 10.87 3.37
N ASN A 379 1.30 10.85 4.57
CA ASN A 379 0.20 9.94 4.90
C ASN A 379 -1.08 10.21 4.07
N TYR A 380 -1.27 11.47 3.68
CA TYR A 380 -2.42 11.93 2.90
C TYR A 380 -2.33 11.61 1.39
N ARG A 381 -1.14 11.26 0.87
CA ARG A 381 -0.92 10.85 -0.52
C ARG A 381 -0.05 9.61 -0.58
N VAL A 382 -0.70 8.46 -0.71
CA VAL A 382 -0.04 7.16 -0.82
C VAL A 382 -0.01 6.75 -2.29
N SER A 383 0.97 7.31 -3.00
CA SER A 383 1.23 7.05 -4.42
C SER A 383 2.71 7.22 -4.72
N LYS A 384 3.20 6.55 -5.77
CA LYS A 384 4.47 6.90 -6.42
C LYS A 384 4.22 7.79 -7.62
N SER A 385 5.07 8.79 -7.82
CA SER A 385 4.96 9.70 -8.95
C SER A 385 6.29 9.84 -9.71
N ALA A 386 6.19 10.05 -11.01
CA ALA A 386 7.27 10.39 -11.91
C ALA A 386 6.87 11.61 -12.75
N TRP A 387 7.86 12.33 -13.25
CA TRP A 387 7.67 13.50 -14.12
C TRP A 387 8.32 13.23 -15.47
N LEU A 388 7.55 13.43 -16.54
CA LEU A 388 8.00 13.24 -17.91
C LEU A 388 7.89 14.54 -18.70
N GLU A 389 8.96 14.86 -19.41
CA GLU A 389 9.08 16.02 -20.30
C GLU A 389 8.79 15.60 -21.75
N GLY A 390 8.43 16.57 -22.61
CA GLY A 390 8.21 16.28 -24.04
C GLY A 390 9.46 15.75 -24.74
N GLU A 391 10.64 16.15 -24.28
CA GLU A 391 11.94 15.71 -24.82
C GLU A 391 12.30 14.27 -24.43
N ASP A 392 11.66 13.70 -23.40
CA ASP A 392 11.94 12.33 -22.96
C ASP A 392 11.55 11.29 -24.03
N ASP A 393 10.44 11.50 -24.74
CA ASP A 393 9.97 10.62 -25.81
C ASP A 393 8.92 11.32 -26.70
N PRO A 394 8.95 11.12 -28.03
CA PRO A 394 7.93 11.66 -28.95
C PRO A 394 6.48 11.29 -28.59
N VAL A 395 6.22 10.19 -27.88
CA VAL A 395 4.89 9.86 -27.34
C VAL A 395 4.41 10.94 -26.36
N VAL A 396 5.27 11.38 -25.44
CA VAL A 396 4.92 12.38 -24.42
C VAL A 396 4.59 13.72 -25.09
N ASP A 397 5.41 14.13 -26.05
CA ASP A 397 5.16 15.36 -26.83
C ASP A 397 3.84 15.29 -27.62
N ARG A 398 3.56 14.17 -28.30
CA ARG A 398 2.27 13.97 -29.00
C ARG A 398 1.08 14.03 -28.05
N VAL A 399 1.21 13.51 -26.84
CA VAL A 399 0.14 13.58 -25.82
C VAL A 399 -0.05 15.02 -25.34
N ASN A 400 1.00 15.78 -25.07
CA ASN A 400 0.91 17.21 -24.71
C ASN A 400 0.20 18.01 -25.82
N LEU A 401 0.61 17.82 -27.08
CA LEU A 401 -0.01 18.48 -28.22
C LEU A 401 -1.50 18.13 -28.37
N ARG A 402 -1.87 16.87 -28.10
CA ARG A 402 -3.26 16.42 -28.12
C ARG A 402 -4.08 17.07 -27.01
N ILE A 403 -3.54 17.19 -25.80
CA ILE A 403 -4.20 17.89 -24.68
C ILE A 403 -4.47 19.36 -25.05
N GLN A 404 -3.50 20.03 -25.67
CA GLN A 404 -3.68 21.39 -26.20
C GLN A 404 -4.80 21.47 -27.25
N ASP A 405 -4.86 20.53 -28.19
CA ASP A 405 -5.90 20.52 -29.21
C ASP A 405 -7.29 20.30 -28.64
N ILE A 406 -7.41 19.37 -27.69
CA ILE A 406 -8.69 18.99 -27.05
C ILE A 406 -9.22 20.15 -26.20
N THR A 407 -8.38 20.76 -25.38
CA THR A 407 -8.78 21.80 -24.42
C THR A 407 -8.86 23.20 -25.06
N GLY A 408 -8.13 23.42 -26.16
CA GLY A 408 -7.91 24.73 -26.75
C GLY A 408 -6.97 25.65 -25.95
N LEU A 409 -6.43 25.17 -24.83
CA LEU A 409 -5.49 25.88 -23.97
C LEU A 409 -4.06 25.56 -24.41
N THR A 410 -3.14 26.52 -24.36
CA THR A 410 -1.72 26.22 -24.63
C THR A 410 -1.15 25.38 -23.49
N VAL A 411 -0.22 24.47 -23.82
CA VAL A 411 0.54 23.69 -22.83
C VAL A 411 1.97 24.19 -22.66
N ASP A 412 2.34 25.32 -23.27
CA ASP A 412 3.70 25.89 -23.23
C ASP A 412 4.16 26.21 -21.79
N THR A 413 3.22 26.68 -20.96
CA THR A 413 3.42 27.02 -19.54
C THR A 413 2.90 25.94 -18.61
N ALA A 414 2.42 24.81 -19.14
CA ALA A 414 1.87 23.74 -18.33
C ALA A 414 3.00 22.92 -17.69
N GLU A 415 2.73 22.36 -16.51
CA GLU A 415 3.69 21.49 -15.82
C GLU A 415 4.01 20.23 -16.63
N LEU A 416 5.11 19.56 -16.26
CA LEU A 416 5.49 18.26 -16.81
C LEU A 416 4.35 17.25 -16.68
N LEU A 417 4.35 16.21 -17.52
CA LEU A 417 3.34 15.16 -17.41
C LEU A 417 3.62 14.36 -16.14
N GLN A 418 2.75 14.50 -15.12
CA GLN A 418 2.82 13.68 -13.92
C GLN A 418 2.38 12.29 -14.29
N VAL A 419 3.11 11.26 -13.92
CA VAL A 419 2.62 9.88 -13.94
C VAL A 419 2.54 9.39 -12.52
N ALA A 420 1.36 8.93 -12.08
CA ALA A 420 1.15 8.42 -10.74
C ALA A 420 0.65 6.97 -10.76
N ASN A 421 1.17 6.16 -9.84
CA ASN A 421 0.72 4.81 -9.59
C ASN A 421 0.22 4.66 -8.14
N TYR A 422 -0.99 4.13 -8.01
CA TYR A 422 -1.60 3.75 -6.74
C TYR A 422 -1.78 2.22 -6.74
N GLY A 423 -1.07 1.55 -5.83
CA GLY A 423 -1.35 0.16 -5.45
C GLY A 423 -2.59 0.05 -4.56
N VAL A 424 -2.84 -1.15 -4.03
CA VAL A 424 -3.94 -1.43 -3.10
C VAL A 424 -3.85 -0.51 -1.87
N GLY A 425 -4.98 0.10 -1.49
CA GLY A 425 -5.08 1.11 -0.44
C GLY A 425 -4.39 2.45 -0.74
N GLY A 426 -3.73 2.58 -1.89
CA GLY A 426 -3.17 3.85 -2.37
C GLY A 426 -4.26 4.86 -2.65
N GLN A 427 -4.13 6.07 -2.08
CA GLN A 427 -5.12 7.15 -2.16
C GLN A 427 -4.47 8.52 -2.34
N TYR A 428 -5.30 9.51 -2.63
CA TYR A 428 -4.95 10.93 -2.43
C TYR A 428 -6.13 11.60 -1.73
N GLU A 429 -5.93 12.06 -0.50
CA GLU A 429 -6.93 12.79 0.30
C GLU A 429 -7.45 14.06 -0.41
N PRO A 430 -8.64 14.56 -0.04
CA PRO A 430 -9.26 15.76 -0.60
C PRO A 430 -8.35 17.00 -0.63
N HIS A 431 -8.01 17.46 -1.83
CA HIS A 431 -7.12 18.59 -2.09
C HIS A 431 -7.61 19.49 -3.21
N TYR A 432 -6.94 20.62 -3.36
CA TYR A 432 -7.06 21.53 -4.49
C TYR A 432 -5.83 21.42 -5.35
N ASP A 433 -6.01 21.48 -6.67
CA ASP A 433 -4.88 21.60 -7.58
C ASP A 433 -4.35 23.02 -7.63
N PHE A 434 -5.22 24.04 -7.53
CA PHE A 434 -4.80 25.43 -7.47
C PHE A 434 -4.16 25.78 -6.11
N SER A 435 -3.22 26.72 -6.13
CA SER A 435 -2.63 27.26 -4.91
C SER A 435 -3.56 28.25 -4.24
N ARG A 436 -3.69 28.10 -2.92
CA ARG A 436 -4.40 29.03 -2.03
C ARG A 436 -3.47 30.09 -1.42
N ARG A 437 -2.17 30.05 -1.73
CA ARG A 437 -1.18 30.98 -1.19
C ARG A 437 -0.85 32.02 -2.26
N PRO A 438 -0.96 33.33 -1.95
CA PRO A 438 -0.73 34.39 -2.92
C PRO A 438 0.71 34.47 -3.45
N PHE A 439 1.66 33.70 -2.90
CA PHE A 439 3.08 33.72 -3.28
C PHE A 439 3.71 32.33 -3.22
N ASP A 440 3.10 31.34 -3.86
CA ASP A 440 3.83 30.10 -4.14
C ASP A 440 4.96 30.43 -5.14
N THR A 441 6.22 30.26 -4.73
CA THR A 441 7.40 30.72 -5.49
C THR A 441 7.48 30.12 -6.89
N ASN A 442 6.91 28.93 -7.09
CA ASN A 442 6.87 28.28 -8.41
C ASN A 442 5.75 28.82 -9.31
N LEU A 443 4.70 29.43 -8.74
CA LEU A 443 3.55 29.98 -9.48
C LEU A 443 3.71 31.47 -9.79
N GLN A 444 4.73 32.14 -9.26
CA GLN A 444 4.99 33.56 -9.54
C GLN A 444 5.33 33.83 -11.02
N VAL A 445 5.81 32.82 -11.74
CA VAL A 445 6.24 32.97 -13.14
C VAL A 445 5.11 32.60 -14.10
N ASP A 446 4.45 31.46 -13.89
CA ASP A 446 3.51 30.89 -14.87
C ASP A 446 2.03 31.04 -14.47
N GLY A 447 1.75 31.59 -13.29
CA GLY A 447 0.39 31.79 -12.77
C GLY A 447 -0.13 30.55 -12.04
N ASN A 448 -1.39 30.59 -11.60
CA ASN A 448 -2.00 29.49 -10.87
C ASN A 448 -2.44 28.38 -11.85
N ARG A 449 -2.73 27.19 -11.31
CA ARG A 449 -3.17 26.03 -12.11
C ARG A 449 -4.62 26.22 -12.53
N LEU A 450 -4.81 26.76 -13.74
CA LEU A 450 -6.09 27.04 -14.37
C LEU A 450 -7.02 25.82 -14.47
N ALA A 451 -6.46 24.69 -14.90
CA ALA A 451 -7.22 23.50 -15.23
C ALA A 451 -6.39 22.23 -15.04
N THR A 452 -7.10 21.11 -14.88
CA THR A 452 -6.51 19.79 -14.72
C THR A 452 -7.01 18.86 -15.81
N PHE A 453 -6.08 18.15 -16.44
CA PHE A 453 -6.35 17.12 -17.44
C PHE A 453 -5.78 15.78 -16.95
N LEU A 454 -6.66 14.92 -16.44
CA LEU A 454 -6.31 13.66 -15.80
C LEU A 454 -6.59 12.48 -16.73
N ASN A 455 -5.54 11.86 -17.28
CA ASN A 455 -5.67 10.61 -18.05
C ASN A 455 -5.75 9.40 -17.14
N TYR A 456 -6.65 8.46 -17.44
CA TYR A 456 -6.69 7.12 -16.85
C TYR A 456 -5.96 6.13 -17.75
N MET A 457 -4.92 5.49 -17.22
CA MET A 457 -4.02 4.57 -17.94
C MET A 457 -4.19 3.10 -17.51
N SER A 458 -5.17 2.83 -16.65
CA SER A 458 -5.59 1.49 -16.27
C SER A 458 -7.09 1.47 -15.98
N ASP A 459 -7.69 0.30 -16.17
CA ASP A 459 -8.98 -0.02 -15.58
C ASP A 459 -8.72 -0.46 -14.13
N VAL A 460 -9.59 -0.03 -13.22
CA VAL A 460 -9.52 -0.37 -11.80
C VAL A 460 -10.75 -1.20 -11.49
N GLU A 461 -10.53 -2.40 -10.95
CA GLU A 461 -11.61 -3.37 -10.74
C GLU A 461 -12.55 -2.92 -9.63
N ALA A 462 -11.99 -2.46 -8.50
CA ALA A 462 -12.76 -1.89 -7.40
C ALA A 462 -12.03 -0.72 -6.73
N GLY A 463 -12.80 0.30 -6.34
CA GLY A 463 -12.27 1.52 -5.73
C GLY A 463 -11.56 2.44 -6.73
N GLY A 464 -10.65 3.29 -6.25
CA GLY A 464 -9.83 4.14 -7.11
C GLY A 464 -10.55 5.28 -7.85
N ALA A 465 -11.82 5.54 -7.56
CA ALA A 465 -12.57 6.65 -8.18
C ALA A 465 -11.91 8.02 -7.91
N THR A 466 -12.06 8.96 -8.85
CA THR A 466 -11.80 10.37 -8.59
C THR A 466 -13.10 10.99 -8.10
N VAL A 467 -13.12 11.54 -6.89
CA VAL A 467 -14.35 12.03 -6.24
C VAL A 467 -14.23 13.50 -5.88
N PHE A 468 -15.36 14.21 -5.90
CA PHE A 468 -15.49 15.62 -5.57
C PHE A 468 -16.48 15.78 -4.41
N PRO A 469 -15.99 15.78 -3.15
CA PRO A 469 -16.83 15.77 -1.95
C PRO A 469 -17.88 16.88 -1.89
N ASP A 470 -17.53 18.09 -2.30
CA ASP A 470 -18.37 19.29 -2.14
C ASP A 470 -19.68 19.23 -2.94
N PHE A 471 -19.69 18.57 -4.09
CA PHE A 471 -20.88 18.45 -4.94
C PHE A 471 -21.28 17.02 -5.28
N GLY A 472 -20.56 16.02 -4.77
CA GLY A 472 -20.97 14.62 -4.79
C GLY A 472 -20.69 13.87 -6.10
N ALA A 473 -19.80 14.36 -6.96
CA ALA A 473 -19.42 13.63 -8.15
C ALA A 473 -18.42 12.51 -7.84
N ALA A 474 -18.58 11.36 -8.51
CA ALA A 474 -17.67 10.22 -8.41
C ALA A 474 -17.42 9.65 -9.82
N ILE A 475 -16.17 9.70 -10.24
CA ILE A 475 -15.75 9.39 -11.61
C ILE A 475 -14.88 8.14 -11.58
N ARG A 476 -15.38 7.06 -12.16
CA ARG A 476 -14.66 5.78 -12.20
C ARG A 476 -13.53 5.82 -13.24
N PRO A 477 -12.34 5.26 -12.92
CA PRO A 477 -11.25 5.14 -13.89
C PRO A 477 -11.67 4.25 -15.06
N ARG A 478 -11.36 4.68 -16.28
CA ARG A 478 -11.55 3.89 -17.50
C ARG A 478 -10.34 4.07 -18.39
N LYS A 479 -9.61 3.00 -18.68
CA LYS A 479 -8.37 3.04 -19.44
C LYS A 479 -8.56 3.76 -20.78
N GLY A 480 -7.61 4.63 -21.11
CA GLY A 480 -7.59 5.39 -22.36
C GLY A 480 -8.48 6.63 -22.36
N THR A 481 -9.23 6.88 -21.29
CA THR A 481 -10.06 8.10 -21.16
C THR A 481 -9.33 9.18 -20.36
N ALA A 482 -9.79 10.41 -20.48
CA ALA A 482 -9.33 11.52 -19.65
C ALA A 482 -10.49 12.29 -19.06
N VAL A 483 -10.29 12.91 -17.90
CA VAL A 483 -11.26 13.81 -17.27
C VAL A 483 -10.64 15.19 -17.16
N PHE A 484 -11.46 16.20 -17.45
CA PHE A 484 -11.05 17.58 -17.48
C PHE A 484 -12.00 18.45 -16.67
N TRP A 485 -11.43 19.35 -15.86
CA TRP A 485 -12.15 20.39 -15.15
C TRP A 485 -11.28 21.64 -15.00
N TYR A 486 -11.93 22.77 -14.81
CA TYR A 486 -11.26 24.02 -14.45
C TYR A 486 -11.16 24.12 -12.93
N ASN A 487 -9.97 24.47 -12.44
CA ASN A 487 -9.74 24.72 -11.01
C ASN A 487 -10.07 26.16 -10.62
N LEU A 488 -10.03 27.07 -11.59
CA LEU A 488 -10.27 28.51 -11.41
C LEU A 488 -11.50 28.94 -12.21
N PHE A 489 -12.25 29.89 -11.66
CA PHE A 489 -13.25 30.68 -12.38
C PHE A 489 -12.58 31.51 -13.48
N LYS A 490 -13.37 32.10 -14.39
CA LYS A 490 -12.80 33.00 -15.42
C LYS A 490 -12.24 34.30 -14.85
N SER A 491 -12.55 34.63 -13.60
CA SER A 491 -11.95 35.73 -12.85
C SER A 491 -10.50 35.47 -12.45
N GLY A 492 -10.07 34.20 -12.45
CA GLY A 492 -8.79 33.74 -11.86
C GLY A 492 -8.93 33.25 -10.42
N GLU A 493 -10.08 33.48 -9.78
CA GLU A 493 -10.34 32.98 -8.42
C GLU A 493 -10.49 31.46 -8.39
N GLY A 494 -10.04 30.84 -7.30
CA GLY A 494 -10.13 29.40 -7.11
C GLY A 494 -11.57 28.93 -6.92
N ASP A 495 -12.00 27.93 -7.69
CA ASP A 495 -13.29 27.28 -7.49
C ASP A 495 -13.17 26.22 -6.39
N TYR A 496 -13.51 26.60 -5.16
CA TYR A 496 -13.46 25.72 -3.98
C TYR A 496 -14.32 24.47 -4.11
N ARG A 497 -15.30 24.43 -5.03
CA ARG A 497 -16.08 23.21 -5.27
C ARG A 497 -15.23 22.12 -5.90
N THR A 498 -14.16 22.47 -6.61
CA THR A 498 -13.26 21.54 -7.32
C THR A 498 -12.33 20.75 -6.40
N ARG A 499 -12.55 20.83 -5.08
CA ARG A 499 -11.88 19.98 -4.11
C ARG A 499 -12.14 18.52 -4.49
N HIS A 500 -11.06 17.76 -4.66
CA HIS A 500 -11.17 16.41 -5.16
C HIS A 500 -10.17 15.48 -4.52
N ALA A 501 -10.45 14.18 -4.62
CA ALA A 501 -9.66 13.12 -4.02
C ALA A 501 -9.57 11.93 -4.98
N ALA A 502 -8.56 11.09 -4.77
CA ALA A 502 -8.52 9.75 -5.33
C ALA A 502 -8.85 8.75 -4.22
N CYS A 503 -10.00 8.08 -4.35
CA CYS A 503 -10.40 7.01 -3.45
C CYS A 503 -9.32 5.92 -3.38
N PRO A 504 -9.18 5.21 -2.24
CA PRO A 504 -8.25 4.11 -2.12
C PRO A 504 -8.57 3.04 -3.16
N VAL A 505 -7.56 2.49 -3.82
CA VAL A 505 -7.76 1.34 -4.71
C VAL A 505 -8.10 0.12 -3.86
N LEU A 506 -9.30 -0.43 -4.02
CA LEU A 506 -9.71 -1.63 -3.29
C LEU A 506 -9.12 -2.87 -3.97
N VAL A 507 -9.28 -2.99 -5.30
CA VAL A 507 -8.67 -4.06 -6.09
C VAL A 507 -8.16 -3.56 -7.44
N GLY A 508 -6.99 -4.06 -7.83
CA GLY A 508 -6.28 -3.69 -9.05
C GLY A 508 -5.20 -2.63 -8.80
N SER A 509 -4.79 -1.93 -9.87
CA SER A 509 -3.84 -0.83 -9.79
C SER A 509 -4.36 0.37 -10.58
N LYS A 510 -4.29 1.56 -9.98
CA LYS A 510 -4.62 2.80 -10.66
C LYS A 510 -3.35 3.45 -11.21
N TRP A 511 -3.28 3.56 -12.52
CA TRP A 511 -2.30 4.38 -13.23
C TRP A 511 -3.00 5.59 -13.81
N VAL A 512 -2.49 6.77 -13.52
CA VAL A 512 -2.97 8.02 -14.11
C VAL A 512 -1.81 8.86 -14.58
N SER A 513 -2.05 9.72 -15.55
CA SER A 513 -1.15 10.83 -15.83
C SER A 513 -1.87 12.14 -15.71
N ASN A 514 -1.30 13.10 -14.99
CA ASN A 514 -1.89 14.41 -14.77
C ASN A 514 -1.14 15.50 -15.52
N LYS A 515 -1.88 16.42 -16.15
CA LYS A 515 -1.34 17.61 -16.78
C LYS A 515 -2.04 18.83 -16.17
N TRP A 516 -1.27 19.66 -15.46
CA TRP A 516 -1.76 20.93 -14.93
C TRP A 516 -1.43 22.06 -15.88
N ILE A 517 -2.47 22.74 -16.35
CA ILE A 517 -2.37 23.85 -17.28
C ILE A 517 -2.44 25.15 -16.48
N HIS A 518 -1.50 26.06 -16.71
CA HIS A 518 -1.40 27.32 -15.98
C HIS A 518 -2.15 28.46 -16.68
N GLU A 519 -2.41 29.54 -15.94
CA GLU A 519 -3.11 30.75 -16.42
C GLU A 519 -2.34 31.51 -17.51
N ARG A 520 -1.00 31.59 -17.39
CA ARG A 520 -0.17 32.36 -18.33
C ARG A 520 -0.20 31.74 -19.72
N GLY A 521 -0.34 32.58 -20.74
CA GLY A 521 -0.47 32.16 -22.14
C GLY A 521 -1.91 31.84 -22.56
N GLN A 522 -2.88 31.92 -21.64
CA GLN A 522 -4.30 31.67 -21.91
C GLN A 522 -5.13 32.94 -22.10
N GLU A 523 -4.53 34.12 -22.02
CA GLU A 523 -5.22 35.43 -21.95
C GLU A 523 -6.17 35.65 -23.14
N PHE A 524 -5.78 35.15 -24.31
CA PHE A 524 -6.59 35.24 -25.54
C PHE A 524 -7.38 33.96 -25.85
N ARG A 525 -7.10 32.86 -25.15
CA ARG A 525 -7.74 31.55 -25.34
C ARG A 525 -8.92 31.33 -24.39
N ARG A 526 -8.81 31.84 -23.16
CA ARG A 526 -9.84 31.82 -22.11
C ARG A 526 -10.07 33.24 -21.61
N ARG A 527 -11.01 33.94 -22.24
CA ARG A 527 -11.36 35.32 -21.87
C ARG A 527 -11.99 35.36 -20.47
N CYS A 528 -11.70 36.44 -19.73
CA CYS A 528 -12.28 36.69 -18.41
C CYS A 528 -13.81 36.78 -18.45
N GLY A 529 -14.43 36.42 -17.33
CA GLY A 529 -15.86 36.56 -17.09
C GLY A 529 -16.27 38.01 -16.82
N LEU A 530 -17.58 38.26 -16.79
CA LEU A 530 -18.13 39.55 -16.35
C LEU A 530 -18.34 39.59 -14.84
N THR A 531 -18.42 38.42 -14.19
CA THR A 531 -18.53 38.27 -12.74
C THR A 531 -17.40 37.42 -12.17
N GLU A 532 -17.28 37.43 -10.84
CA GLU A 532 -16.26 36.68 -10.09
C GLU A 532 -16.44 35.15 -10.21
N VAL A 533 -17.68 34.69 -10.46
CA VAL A 533 -18.07 33.26 -10.46
C VAL A 533 -18.44 32.72 -11.85
N ASP A 534 -18.14 33.49 -12.91
CA ASP A 534 -18.46 33.19 -14.33
C ASP A 534 -17.58 32.13 -15.02
#